data_AF-A0A498C0L2-F1
#
_entry.id   AF-A0A498C0L2-F1
#
_cell.length_a   1.000
_cell.length_b   1.000
_cell.length_c   1.000
_cell.angle_alpha   90.00
_cell.angle_beta   90.00
_cell.angle_gamma   90.00
#
_symmetry.space_group_name_H-M   'P 1'
#
loop_
_entity.id
_entity.type
_entity.pdbx_description
1 polymer ?
#
loop_
_entity_poly.entity_id
_entity_poly.type
_entity_poly.pdbx_seq_one_letter_code
_entity_poly.pdbx_strand_id
1 'polypeptide(L)'
;MSTDPLLPRTAVPLGITDPVEKARAELKAALFAIEEKSNVPKRITRATDRGVTRARAFARRSPGAAAAAAAGVALAVGAAVWGVVRLYTR
;
A
#
# COMPACT_ATOMS: atom_id res chain seq x y z
N MET A 1 -6.81 -34.14 0.72
CA MET A 1 -6.53 -32.88 0.00
C MET A 1 -5.09 -32.49 0.27
N SER A 2 -4.20 -32.85 -0.64
CA SER A 2 -2.76 -32.61 -0.50
C SER A 2 -2.49 -31.15 -0.85
N THR A 3 -2.26 -30.30 0.14
CA THR A 3 -1.57 -29.02 -0.06
C THR A 3 -0.17 -29.35 -0.52
N ASP A 4 0.08 -29.23 -1.82
CA ASP A 4 1.41 -29.40 -2.40
C ASP A 4 2.29 -28.23 -1.92
N PRO A 5 3.29 -28.45 -1.05
CA PRO A 5 4.02 -27.37 -0.38
C PRO A 5 4.89 -26.53 -1.34
N LEU A 6 4.93 -26.89 -2.63
CA LEU A 6 5.74 -26.24 -3.66
C LEU A 6 4.96 -25.24 -4.53
N LEU A 7 3.63 -25.16 -4.42
CA LEU A 7 2.82 -24.28 -5.25
C LEU A 7 2.48 -22.96 -4.53
N PRO A 8 2.67 -21.79 -5.18
CA PRO A 8 2.20 -20.52 -4.65
C PRO A 8 0.69 -20.57 -4.40
N ARG A 9 0.24 -20.01 -3.28
CA ARG A 9 -1.19 -19.90 -2.93
C ARG A 9 -2.06 -19.15 -3.94
N THR A 10 -1.43 -18.43 -4.87
CA THR A 10 -2.06 -17.74 -6.00
C THR A 10 -2.16 -18.60 -7.26
N ALA A 11 -1.69 -19.85 -7.21
CA ALA A 11 -1.73 -20.80 -8.33
C ALA A 11 -2.85 -21.81 -8.17
N VAL A 12 -3.34 -22.32 -9.30
CA VAL A 12 -4.37 -23.36 -9.36
C VAL A 12 -3.68 -24.71 -9.59
N PRO A 13 -3.97 -25.74 -8.77
CA PRO A 13 -3.39 -27.08 -8.96
C PRO A 13 -3.80 -27.70 -10.31
N LEU A 14 -2.83 -28.26 -11.05
CA LEU A 14 -3.05 -28.82 -12.40
C LEU A 14 -3.83 -30.16 -12.41
N GLY A 15 -4.05 -30.79 -11.25
CA GLY A 15 -4.71 -32.09 -11.12
C GLY A 15 -6.23 -32.05 -10.90
N ILE A 16 -6.86 -30.87 -10.94
CA ILE A 16 -8.30 -30.74 -10.70
C ILE A 16 -9.07 -30.99 -12.00
N THR A 17 -9.73 -32.13 -12.09
CA THR A 17 -10.51 -32.55 -13.27
C THR A 17 -12.00 -32.22 -13.16
N ASP A 18 -12.52 -32.07 -11.94
CA ASP A 18 -13.90 -31.62 -11.72
C ASP A 18 -14.04 -30.12 -12.03
N PRO A 19 -14.94 -29.72 -12.95
CA PRO A 19 -15.11 -28.31 -13.32
C PRO A 19 -15.54 -27.42 -12.14
N VAL A 20 -16.35 -27.93 -11.21
CA VAL A 20 -16.82 -27.13 -10.06
C VAL A 20 -15.67 -26.88 -9.09
N GLU A 21 -14.92 -27.91 -8.76
CA GLU A 21 -13.75 -27.76 -7.89
C GLU A 21 -12.65 -26.90 -8.52
N LYS A 22 -12.48 -26.98 -9.85
CA LYS A 22 -11.54 -26.11 -10.58
C LYS A 22 -11.93 -24.64 -10.50
N ALA A 23 -13.21 -24.31 -10.72
CA ALA A 23 -13.70 -22.94 -10.60
C ALA A 23 -13.54 -22.38 -9.18
N ARG A 24 -13.76 -23.21 -8.16
CA ARG A 24 -13.52 -22.83 -6.75
C ARG A 24 -12.04 -22.55 -6.48
N ALA A 25 -11.14 -23.37 -7.03
CA ALA A 25 -9.69 -23.19 -6.90
C ALA A 25 -9.21 -21.92 -7.62
N GLU A 26 -9.71 -21.65 -8.83
CA GLU A 26 -9.43 -20.42 -9.59
C GLU A 26 -9.88 -19.16 -8.85
N LEU A 27 -11.11 -19.15 -8.30
CA LEU A 27 -11.60 -18.01 -7.52
C LEU A 27 -10.75 -17.75 -6.27
N LYS A 28 -10.38 -18.81 -5.54
CA LYS A 28 -9.53 -18.71 -4.34
C LYS A 28 -8.13 -18.20 -4.69
N ALA A 29 -7.53 -18.72 -5.76
CA ALA A 29 -6.24 -18.29 -6.27
C ALA A 29 -6.26 -16.81 -6.71
N ALA A 30 -7.32 -16.38 -7.41
CA ALA A 30 -7.51 -15.00 -7.83
C ALA A 30 -7.67 -14.04 -6.64
N LEU A 31 -8.43 -14.43 -5.61
CA LEU A 31 -8.58 -13.65 -4.38
C LEU A 31 -7.25 -13.50 -3.64
N PHE A 32 -6.46 -14.57 -3.53
CA PHE A 32 -5.11 -14.46 -2.95
C PHE A 32 -4.18 -13.60 -3.80
N ALA A 33 -4.28 -13.65 -5.13
CA ALA A 33 -3.51 -12.77 -6.00
C ALA A 33 -3.90 -11.30 -5.82
N ILE A 34 -5.20 -11.02 -5.61
CA ILE A 34 -5.69 -9.69 -5.26
C ILE A 34 -5.21 -9.27 -3.88
N GLU A 35 -5.24 -10.13 -2.87
CA GLU A 35 -4.70 -9.84 -1.53
C GLU A 35 -3.19 -9.52 -1.59
N GLU A 36 -2.45 -10.28 -2.39
CA GLU A 36 -1.01 -10.12 -2.56
C GLU A 36 -0.66 -8.84 -3.33
N LYS A 37 -1.45 -8.49 -4.35
CA LYS A 37 -1.26 -7.27 -5.16
C LYS A 37 -1.80 -6.01 -4.46
N SER A 38 -2.88 -6.15 -3.70
CA SER A 38 -3.42 -5.11 -2.78
C SER A 38 -2.58 -4.97 -1.50
N ASN A 39 -1.44 -5.67 -1.41
CA ASN A 39 -0.45 -5.39 -0.39
C ASN A 39 0.20 -4.00 -0.56
N VAL A 40 -0.05 -3.26 -1.65
CA VAL A 40 0.35 -1.85 -1.79
C VAL A 40 -0.25 -0.99 -0.67
N PRO A 41 -1.58 -0.98 -0.42
CA PRO A 41 -2.18 -0.39 0.77
C PRO A 41 -1.46 -0.75 2.08
N LYS A 42 -1.23 -2.04 2.35
CA LYS A 42 -0.52 -2.51 3.56
C LYS A 42 0.92 -1.98 3.63
N ARG A 43 1.61 -1.91 2.48
CA ARG A 43 2.96 -1.35 2.37
C ARG A 43 2.96 0.15 2.63
N ILE A 44 1.96 0.88 2.14
CA ILE A 44 1.76 2.30 2.41
C ILE A 44 1.51 2.50 3.89
N THR A 45 0.57 1.79 4.51
CA THR A 45 0.30 1.89 5.96
C THR A 45 1.57 1.68 6.77
N ARG A 46 2.32 0.60 6.50
CA ARG A 46 3.59 0.32 7.20
C ARG A 46 4.65 1.39 6.94
N ALA A 47 4.72 1.94 5.73
CA ALA A 47 5.65 3.03 5.41
C ALA A 47 5.28 4.31 6.16
N THR A 48 3.99 4.63 6.22
CA THR A 48 3.43 5.74 6.99
C THR A 48 3.72 5.57 8.48
N ASP A 49 3.44 4.40 9.08
CA ASP A 49 3.70 4.15 10.51
C ASP A 49 5.17 4.35 10.87
N ARG A 50 6.08 3.86 10.01
CA ARG A 50 7.52 4.09 10.17
C ARG A 50 7.88 5.56 10.03
N GLY A 51 7.29 6.26 9.06
CA GLY A 51 7.46 7.70 8.85
C GLY A 51 7.01 8.51 10.07
N VAL A 52 5.81 8.24 10.59
CA VAL A 52 5.25 8.89 11.78
C VAL A 52 6.13 8.66 13.00
N THR A 53 6.58 7.42 13.21
CA THR A 53 7.47 7.09 14.33
C THR A 53 8.77 7.88 14.27
N ARG A 54 9.39 7.98 13.09
CA ARG A 54 10.61 8.76 12.85
C ARG A 54 10.37 10.25 13.02
N ALA A 55 9.30 10.79 12.46
CA ALA A 55 8.94 12.21 12.58
C ALA A 55 8.70 12.61 14.04
N ARG A 56 8.02 11.77 14.83
CA ARG A 56 7.83 11.98 16.27
C ARG A 56 9.15 11.97 17.03
N ALA A 57 10.05 11.03 16.72
CA ALA A 57 11.38 10.99 17.33
C ALA A 57 12.21 12.24 17.00
N PHE A 58 12.15 12.69 15.74
CA PHE A 58 12.80 13.93 15.29
C PHE A 58 12.25 15.16 16.01
N ALA A 59 10.92 15.30 16.10
CA ALA A 59 10.26 16.40 16.80
C ALA A 59 10.64 16.48 18.28
N ARG A 60 10.77 15.32 18.95
CA ARG A 60 11.24 15.28 20.34
C ARG A 60 12.71 15.69 20.49
N ARG A 61 13.57 15.37 19.51
CA ARG A 61 15.00 15.70 19.55
C ARG A 61 15.28 17.17 19.21
N SER A 62 14.51 17.74 18.29
CA SER A 62 14.72 19.09 17.76
C SER A 62 13.38 19.75 17.41
N PRO A 63 12.66 20.33 18.38
CA PRO A 63 11.32 20.85 18.17
C PRO A 63 11.28 22.03 17.18
N GLY A 64 12.27 22.93 17.23
CA GLY A 64 12.34 24.07 16.31
C GLY A 64 12.53 23.65 14.84
N ALA A 65 13.44 22.70 14.59
CA ALA A 65 13.66 22.18 13.24
C ALA A 65 12.43 21.40 12.72
N ALA A 66 11.73 20.68 13.61
CA ALA A 66 10.49 20.00 13.25
C ALA A 66 9.36 20.97 12.91
N ALA A 67 9.23 22.07 13.64
CA ALA A 67 8.26 23.12 13.32
C ALA A 67 8.56 23.77 11.96
N ALA A 68 9.82 24.11 11.70
CA ALA A 68 10.25 24.66 10.41
C ALA A 68 9.98 23.70 9.25
N ALA A 69 10.30 22.40 9.42
CA ALA A 69 10.02 21.38 8.41
C ALA A 69 8.51 21.23 8.15
N ALA A 70 7.68 21.21 9.21
CA ALA A 70 6.23 21.12 9.07
C ALA A 70 5.65 22.33 8.33
N ALA A 71 6.10 23.54 8.68
CA ALA A 71 5.71 24.77 7.98
C ALA A 71 6.12 24.73 6.50
N GLY A 72 7.35 24.29 6.20
CA GLY A 72 7.83 24.12 4.82
C GLY A 72 6.97 23.16 4.01
N VAL A 73 6.60 22.00 4.57
CA VAL A 73 5.71 21.04 3.90
C VAL A 73 4.32 21.65 3.66
N ALA A 74 3.76 22.35 4.64
CA ALA A 74 2.46 23.00 4.50
C ALA A 74 2.46 24.03 3.37
N LEU A 75 3.49 24.88 3.31
CA LEU A 75 3.65 25.87 2.24
C LEU A 75 3.82 25.21 0.87
N ALA A 76 4.62 24.14 0.77
CA ALA A 76 4.83 23.42 -0.49
C ALA A 76 3.52 22.81 -1.01
N VAL A 77 2.74 22.16 -0.14
CA VAL A 77 1.44 21.58 -0.51
C VAL A 77 0.44 22.66 -0.90
N GLY A 78 0.35 23.74 -0.11
CA GLY A 78 -0.53 24.87 -0.41
C GLY A 78 -0.20 25.52 -1.76
N ALA A 79 1.08 25.77 -2.03
CA ALA A 79 1.54 26.32 -3.30
C ALA A 79 1.29 25.37 -4.48
N ALA A 80 1.47 24.06 -4.30
CA ALA A 80 1.16 23.07 -5.33
C ALA A 80 -0.33 23.06 -5.69
N VAL A 81 -1.21 23.00 -4.68
CA VAL A 81 -2.67 23.02 -4.88
C VAL A 81 -3.09 24.35 -5.54
N TRP A 82 -2.62 25.48 -5.01
CA TRP A 82 -2.89 26.79 -5.58
C TRP A 82 -2.42 26.87 -7.03
N GLY A 83 -1.21 26.39 -7.34
CA GLY A 83 -0.66 26.40 -8.69
C GLY A 83 -1.48 25.57 -9.67
N VAL A 84 -1.92 24.38 -9.25
CA VAL A 84 -2.80 23.52 -10.06
C VAL A 84 -4.14 24.20 -10.32
N VAL A 85 -4.81 24.73 -9.28
CA VAL A 85 -6.08 25.44 -9.45
C VAL A 85 -5.91 26.67 -10.34
N ARG A 86 -4.83 27.43 -10.15
CA ARG A 86 -4.52 28.62 -10.94
C ARG A 86 -4.28 28.29 -12.40
N LEU A 87 -3.71 27.12 -12.71
CA LEU A 87 -3.50 26.66 -14.08
C LEU A 87 -4.82 26.29 -14.78
N TYR A 88 -5.75 25.67 -14.05
CA TYR A 88 -7.07 25.29 -14.59
C TYR A 88 -8.08 26.44 -14.69
N THR A 89 -7.87 27.51 -13.93
CA THR A 89 -8.81 28.66 -13.86
C THR A 89 -8.36 29.88 -14.66
N ARG A 90 -7.26 29.77 -15.40
CA ARG A 90 -6.80 30.76 -16.39
C ARG A 90 -7.05 30.25 -17.79
#